data_AF-A0A354A1D6-F1
#
_entry.id   AF-A0A354A1D6-F1
#
_cell.length_a   1.000
_cell.length_b   1.000
_cell.length_c   1.000
_cell.angle_alpha   90.00
_cell.angle_beta   90.00
_cell.angle_gamma   90.00
#
_symmetry.space_group_name_H-M   'P 1'
#
loop_
_entity.id
_entity.type
_entity.pdbx_description
1 polymer ?
#
loop_
_entity_poly.entity_id
_entity_poly.type
_entity_poly.pdbx_seq_one_letter_code
_entity_poly.pdbx_strand_id
1 'polypeptide(L)'
;DKVVQSSEQAKASSIEKSHETPEGWEPNILAFACHYCAFAAADLAGVMRLSYSPNVKIIRLPCTGKLDQIYVLRAFEKGIDGVFVAG
;
A
#
# COMPACT_ATOMS: atom_id res chain seq x y z
N ASP A 1 24.56 4.61 -23.12
CA ASP A 1 23.44 4.54 -24.08
C ASP A 1 22.17 4.04 -23.41
N LYS A 2 21.08 4.79 -23.61
CA LYS A 2 19.76 4.57 -23.03
C LYS A 2 19.16 3.24 -23.50
N VAL A 3 18.91 2.31 -22.58
CA VAL A 3 18.00 1.16 -22.76
C VAL A 3 16.99 1.26 -21.61
N VAL A 4 16.05 2.21 -21.70
CA VAL A 4 14.66 2.04 -22.17
C VAL A 4 13.82 1.21 -21.19
N GLN A 5 13.08 1.98 -20.39
CA GLN A 5 11.95 1.61 -19.54
C GLN A 5 10.88 0.83 -20.32
N SER A 6 10.30 -0.23 -19.73
CA SER A 6 8.91 -0.66 -19.94
C SER A 6 8.55 -1.89 -19.10
N SER A 7 7.78 -1.68 -18.04
CA SER A 7 6.62 -2.53 -17.79
C SER A 7 5.46 -1.58 -17.47
N GLU A 8 4.47 -1.64 -18.34
CA GLU A 8 3.40 -0.66 -18.52
C GLU A 8 2.53 -0.51 -17.27
N GLN A 9 2.56 0.68 -16.66
CA GLN A 9 1.44 1.17 -15.89
C GLN A 9 0.29 1.42 -16.86
N ALA A 10 -0.69 0.51 -16.89
CA ALA A 10 -1.95 0.70 -17.58
C ALA A 10 -2.60 2.01 -17.08
N LYS A 11 -2.54 3.03 -17.94
CA LYS A 11 -3.02 4.39 -17.72
C LYS A 11 -4.55 4.43 -17.64
N ALA A 12 -5.12 4.10 -16.48
CA ALA A 12 -6.49 4.49 -16.16
C ALA A 12 -6.52 6.01 -15.96
N SER A 13 -7.46 6.70 -16.62
CA SER A 13 -7.62 8.15 -16.54
C SER A 13 -7.94 8.57 -15.10
N SER A 14 -6.96 9.16 -14.41
CA SER A 14 -7.09 9.56 -13.01
C SER A 14 -8.14 10.67 -12.87
N ILE A 15 -9.22 10.38 -12.14
CA ILE A 15 -10.25 11.36 -11.71
C ILE A 15 -9.64 12.38 -10.72
N GLU A 16 -8.55 12.01 -10.06
CA GLU A 16 -7.85 12.83 -9.07
C GLU A 16 -6.68 13.60 -9.69
N LYS A 17 -6.55 14.88 -9.29
CA LYS A 17 -5.42 15.73 -9.69
C LYS A 17 -4.15 15.25 -9.00
N SER A 18 -3.06 15.11 -9.76
CA SER A 18 -1.73 14.88 -9.19
C SER A 18 -1.35 16.04 -8.27
N HIS A 19 -1.05 15.75 -7.01
CA HIS A 19 -0.56 16.73 -6.05
C HIS A 19 0.97 16.63 -5.97
N GLU A 20 1.66 17.77 -5.95
CA GLU A 20 3.10 17.81 -5.72
C GLU A 20 3.38 17.44 -4.26
N THR A 21 4.31 16.51 -4.03
CA THR A 21 4.76 16.11 -2.69
C THR A 21 5.88 17.05 -2.21
N PRO A 22 5.84 17.53 -0.95
CA PRO A 22 6.89 18.38 -0.41
C PRO A 22 8.26 17.68 -0.42
N GLU A 23 9.33 18.48 -0.51
CA GLU A 23 10.69 17.97 -0.45
C GLU A 23 10.97 17.35 0.93
N GLY A 24 11.41 16.08 0.97
CA GLY A 24 11.66 15.34 2.21
C GLY A 24 10.43 14.73 2.88
N TRP A 25 9.26 14.73 2.23
CA TRP A 25 8.08 14.03 2.73
C TRP A 25 8.21 12.51 2.54
N GLU A 26 8.00 11.75 3.63
CA GLU A 26 7.96 10.29 3.62
C GLU A 26 6.52 9.81 3.90
N PRO A 27 5.91 9.04 2.99
CA PRO A 27 4.53 8.61 3.16
C PRO A 27 4.39 7.67 4.35
N ASN A 28 3.34 7.79 5.15
CA ASN A 28 2.98 6.83 6.17
C ASN A 28 1.79 5.98 5.70
N ILE A 29 2.05 4.72 5.35
CA ILE A 29 1.05 3.83 4.72
C ILE A 29 0.64 2.73 5.69
N LEU A 30 -0.67 2.52 5.82
CA LEU A 30 -1.25 1.43 6.60
C LEU A 30 -1.87 0.38 5.66
N ALA A 31 -1.40 -0.86 5.76
CA ALA A 31 -1.87 -1.98 4.95
C ALA A 31 -2.74 -2.93 5.77
N PHE A 32 -4.00 -3.13 5.38
CA PHE A 32 -4.86 -4.18 5.92
C PHE A 32 -4.72 -5.43 5.06
N ALA A 33 -4.13 -6.48 5.66
CA ALA A 33 -3.82 -7.72 4.95
C ALA A 33 -4.64 -8.89 5.49
N CYS A 34 -5.36 -9.56 4.59
CA CYS A 34 -5.97 -10.86 4.85
C CYS A 34 -4.90 -11.89 5.26
N HIS A 35 -5.22 -12.68 6.27
CA HIS A 35 -4.35 -13.72 6.82
C HIS A 35 -3.89 -14.73 5.76
N TYR A 36 -4.81 -15.19 4.92
CA TYR A 36 -4.58 -16.34 4.07
C TYR A 36 -3.87 -16.00 2.75
N CYS A 37 -4.10 -14.81 2.19
CA CYS A 37 -3.53 -14.41 0.91
C CYS A 37 -2.52 -13.27 1.07
N ALA A 38 -2.97 -12.07 1.44
CA ALA A 38 -2.13 -10.87 1.44
C ALA A 38 -0.99 -10.91 2.48
N PHE A 39 -1.26 -11.41 3.68
CA PHE A 39 -0.23 -11.54 4.72
C PHE A 39 0.78 -12.63 4.34
N ALA A 40 0.32 -13.75 3.80
CA ALA A 40 1.20 -14.80 3.26
C ALA A 40 2.07 -14.30 2.10
N ALA A 41 1.53 -13.42 1.23
CA ALA A 41 2.31 -12.79 0.16
C ALA A 41 3.37 -11.82 0.74
N ALA A 42 3.05 -11.08 1.80
CA ALA A 42 4.02 -10.24 2.50
C ALA A 42 5.15 -11.08 3.15
N ASP A 43 4.80 -12.22 3.75
CA ASP A 43 5.78 -13.17 4.30
C ASP A 43 6.67 -13.75 3.19
N LEU A 44 6.08 -14.11 2.04
CA LEU A 44 6.83 -14.59 0.87
C LEU A 44 7.78 -13.52 0.34
N ALA A 45 7.37 -12.25 0.29
CA ALA A 45 8.24 -11.15 -0.08
C ALA A 45 9.45 -11.04 0.87
N GLY A 46 9.24 -11.29 2.16
CA GLY A 46 10.30 -11.39 3.16
C GLY A 46 11.26 -12.57 2.92
N VAL A 47 10.72 -13.77 2.62
CA VAL A 47 11.51 -14.96 2.28
C VAL A 47 12.36 -14.73 1.03
N MET A 48 11.78 -14.06 0.02
CA MET A 48 12.46 -13.69 -1.22
C MET A 48 13.45 -12.53 -1.04
N ARG A 49 13.51 -11.91 0.15
CA ARG A 49 14.35 -10.74 0.46
C ARG A 49 14.08 -9.57 -0.49
N LEU A 50 12.82 -9.39 -0.88
CA LEU A 50 12.42 -8.24 -1.68
C LEU A 50 12.54 -6.98 -0.81
N SER A 51 13.25 -5.98 -1.32
CA SER A 51 13.35 -4.68 -0.66
C SER A 51 12.08 -3.88 -0.94
N TYR A 52 11.48 -3.34 0.12
CA TYR A 52 10.36 -2.42 0.07
C TYR A 52 10.60 -1.29 1.06
N SER A 53 9.90 -0.16 0.87
CA SER A 53 10.04 0.98 1.78
C SER A 53 9.54 0.63 3.19
N PRO A 54 10.24 1.02 4.27
CA PRO A 54 9.82 0.77 5.65
C PRO A 54 8.56 1.54 6.07
N ASN A 55 8.05 2.37 5.18
CA ASN A 55 6.91 3.25 5.38
C ASN A 55 5.57 2.51 5.50
N VAL A 56 5.51 1.26 5.03
CA VAL A 56 4.30 0.42 5.02
C VAL A 56 4.21 -0.39 6.32
N LYS A 57 3.11 -0.23 7.05
CA LYS A 57 2.83 -0.95 8.29
C LYS A 57 1.63 -1.88 8.08
N ILE A 58 1.80 -3.16 8.38
CA ILE A 58 0.77 -4.18 8.09
C ILE A 58 -0.06 -4.49 9.34
N ILE A 59 -1.39 -4.42 9.20
CA ILE A 59 -2.38 -4.95 10.14
C ILE A 59 -2.94 -6.24 9.57
N ARG A 60 -2.75 -7.34 10.31
CA ARG A 60 -3.26 -8.66 9.95
C ARG A 60 -4.73 -8.79 10.34
N LEU A 61 -5.56 -9.19 9.38
CA LEU A 61 -6.99 -9.49 9.54
C LEU A 61 -7.27 -10.96 9.22
N PRO A 62 -8.28 -11.62 9.80
CA PRO A 62 -8.64 -12.98 9.42
C PRO A 62 -9.04 -13.12 7.94
N CYS A 63 -9.73 -12.10 7.40
CA CYS A 63 -10.08 -11.96 5.98
C CYS A 63 -10.42 -10.48 5.72
N THR A 64 -10.34 -10.00 4.47
CA THR A 64 -10.74 -8.63 4.09
C THR A 64 -12.21 -8.34 4.37
N GLY A 65 -13.08 -9.36 4.40
CA GLY A 65 -14.48 -9.19 4.79
C GLY A 65 -14.70 -8.68 6.22
N LYS A 66 -13.67 -8.72 7.08
CA LYS A 66 -13.71 -8.12 8.43
C LYS A 66 -13.50 -6.60 8.42
N LEU A 67 -12.98 -6.04 7.32
CA LEU A 67 -12.68 -4.62 7.22
C LEU A 67 -13.96 -3.81 7.04
N ASP A 68 -14.18 -2.90 7.99
CA ASP A 68 -15.24 -1.90 7.95
C ASP A 68 -14.63 -0.53 7.55
N GLN A 69 -15.42 0.31 6.88
CA GLN A 69 -15.02 1.65 6.46
C GLN A 69 -14.61 2.53 7.65
N ILE A 70 -15.16 2.31 8.84
CA ILE A 70 -14.78 3.02 10.07
C ILE A 70 -13.28 2.86 10.36
N TYR A 71 -12.68 1.70 10.09
CA TYR A 71 -11.25 1.49 10.32
C TYR A 71 -10.39 2.29 9.32
N VAL A 72 -10.84 2.41 8.08
CA VAL A 72 -10.17 3.19 7.03
C VAL A 72 -10.23 4.68 7.39
N LEU A 73 -11.41 5.19 7.76
CA LEU A 73 -11.58 6.58 8.17
C LEU A 73 -10.76 6.91 9.42
N ARG A 74 -10.77 6.04 10.43
CA ARG A 74 -9.94 6.19 11.62
C ARG A 74 -8.44 6.18 11.32
N ALA A 75 -8.00 5.48 10.28
CA ALA A 75 -6.59 5.53 9.87
C ALA A 75 -6.24 6.94 9.37
N PHE A 76 -7.08 7.52 8.52
CA PHE A 76 -6.89 8.90 8.04
C PHE A 76 -6.98 9.93 9.18
N GLU A 77 -7.92 9.79 10.11
CA GLU A 77 -8.00 10.65 11.31
C GLU A 77 -6.72 10.61 12.16
N LYS A 78 -5.98 9.50 12.12
CA LYS A 78 -4.70 9.33 12.84
C LYS A 78 -3.49 9.85 12.07
N GLY A 79 -3.66 10.47 10.91
CA GLY A 79 -2.57 11.00 10.10
C GLY A 79 -1.85 9.93 9.28
N ILE A 80 -2.53 8.85 8.89
CA ILE A 80 -2.05 7.94 7.84
C ILE A 80 -2.30 8.62 6.49
N ASP A 81 -1.29 8.67 5.64
CA ASP A 81 -1.37 9.33 4.32
C ASP A 81 -2.03 8.44 3.27
N GLY A 82 -1.94 7.12 3.45
CA GLY A 82 -2.50 6.14 2.52
C GLY A 82 -2.89 4.85 3.19
N VAL A 83 -4.00 4.27 2.72
CA VAL A 83 -4.46 2.95 3.15
C VAL A 83 -4.42 1.98 1.98
N PHE A 84 -3.79 0.83 2.20
CA PHE A 84 -3.75 -0.28 1.25
C PHE A 84 -4.59 -1.44 1.81
N VAL A 85 -5.46 -2.03 1.00
CA VAL A 85 -6.30 -3.17 1.41
C VAL A 85 -6.08 -4.30 0.42
N ALA A 86 -5.67 -5.46 0.92
CA ALA A 86 -5.42 -6.64 0.10
C ALA A 86 -6.02 -7.90 0.75
N GLY A 87 -6.75 -8.66 -0.07
CA GLY A 87 -7.56 -9.82 0.30
C GLY A 87 -7.10 -11.09 -0.35
#